data_AF-A0A1F2RFY5-F1
#
_entry.id   AF-A0A1F2RFY5-F1
#
_cell.length_a   1.000
_cell.length_b   1.000
_cell.length_c   1.000
_cell.angle_alpha   90.00
_cell.angle_beta   90.00
_cell.angle_gamma   90.00
#
_symmetry.space_group_name_H-M   'P 1'
#
loop_
_entity.id
_entity.type
_entity.pdbx_description
1 polymer ?
#
loop_
_entity_poly.entity_id
_entity_poly.type
_entity_poly.pdbx_seq_one_letter_code
_entity_poly.pdbx_strand_id
1 'polypeptide(L)'
;MSAPASPARNPAGDPLAEPSPGQGPLSGQDRFMIQKTEEAIRDGSQLERWWREREGDLALFPLDLKKQYRLPNKAAGFFSSLSINGSSRTVMGCRQVVEFGRIPGAKASERLRDFVLGEFMQRAHWTHEDGTLGGFTFEKSLYKTAAGQYGQFPAEQRDGPLDWRDLGRQYAWVLHTVHIHDFVATMGPFKKRIREAAYVVPHPDFIHVVENPSPDYLLEVSIGYPFVDVPPFPNIFGFGPGKFGVAVKLFSFLLTPKNEIRVRMVFAAAPRAQKVLDFGKYLPDPVYGGAEVLRYLTLGLVKPEAIHDRMDAQMLALHCQVHQTLMDGLEKVWNAWTGANP
;
A
#
# COMPACT_ATOMS: atom_id res chain seq x y z
N MET A 1 14.72 38.17 -31.66
CA MET A 1 14.73 36.78 -31.19
C MET A 1 13.56 36.62 -30.26
N SER A 2 12.46 36.03 -30.75
CA SER A 2 11.17 35.97 -30.06
C SER A 2 11.07 34.69 -29.23
N ALA A 3 10.64 34.83 -27.98
CA ALA A 3 10.33 33.71 -27.09
C ALA A 3 9.03 33.02 -27.54
N PRO A 4 8.89 31.69 -27.38
CA PRO A 4 7.66 31.00 -27.73
C PRO A 4 6.59 31.23 -26.65
N ALA A 5 5.38 31.57 -27.11
CA ALA A 5 4.20 31.74 -26.29
C ALA A 5 3.73 30.40 -25.71
N SER A 6 3.39 30.39 -24.42
CA SER A 6 2.68 29.29 -23.76
C SER A 6 1.23 29.23 -24.25
N PRO A 7 0.65 28.05 -24.54
CA PRO A 7 -0.76 27.95 -24.88
C PRO A 7 -1.62 28.10 -23.63
N ALA A 8 -2.59 28.99 -23.72
CA ALA A 8 -3.63 29.21 -22.72
C ALA A 8 -4.49 27.95 -22.54
N ARG A 9 -4.73 27.56 -21.28
CA ARG A 9 -5.75 26.54 -20.93
C ARG A 9 -7.15 27.15 -21.10
N ASN A 10 -8.01 26.48 -21.86
CA ASN A 10 -9.43 26.79 -21.94
C ASN A 10 -10.14 26.43 -20.61
N PRO A 11 -10.92 27.35 -20.00
CA PRO A 11 -11.75 27.07 -18.85
C PRO A 11 -13.20 26.82 -19.32
N ALA A 12 -13.45 25.64 -19.88
CA ALA A 12 -14.81 25.15 -20.12
C ALA A 12 -14.74 23.63 -20.15
N GLY A 13 -15.18 22.99 -19.07
CA GLY A 13 -15.25 21.54 -18.96
C GLY A 13 -16.34 21.02 -19.89
N ASP A 14 -15.94 20.22 -20.87
CA ASP A 14 -16.83 19.27 -21.52
C ASP A 14 -17.43 18.35 -20.44
N PRO A 15 -18.72 17.98 -20.55
CA PRO A 15 -19.27 16.93 -19.71
C PRO A 15 -18.45 15.66 -19.96
N LEU A 16 -17.85 15.15 -18.88
CA LEU A 16 -17.04 13.93 -18.85
C LEU A 16 -17.72 12.83 -19.67
N ALA A 17 -17.14 12.52 -20.84
CA ALA A 17 -17.61 11.43 -21.67
C ALA A 17 -17.62 10.15 -20.83
N GLU A 18 -18.75 9.44 -20.85
CA GLU A 18 -18.82 8.10 -20.26
C GLU A 18 -17.67 7.25 -20.83
N PRO A 19 -16.97 6.46 -20.00
CA PRO A 19 -15.89 5.61 -20.49
C PRO A 19 -16.45 4.70 -21.58
N SER A 20 -16.03 4.93 -22.82
CA SER A 20 -16.39 4.05 -23.92
C SER A 20 -15.90 2.64 -23.58
N PRO A 21 -16.78 1.62 -23.56
CA PRO A 21 -16.40 0.28 -23.14
C PRO A 21 -15.26 -0.22 -24.05
N GLY A 22 -14.17 -0.67 -23.45
CA GLY A 22 -13.12 -1.40 -24.17
C GLY A 22 -13.70 -2.71 -24.70
N GLN A 23 -14.06 -2.75 -25.98
CA GLN A 23 -14.89 -3.77 -26.62
C GLN A 23 -14.09 -5.04 -27.00
N GLY A 24 -13.60 -5.78 -26.01
CA GLY A 24 -13.14 -7.16 -26.18
C GLY A 24 -13.87 -8.08 -25.19
N PRO A 25 -14.26 -9.31 -25.57
CA PRO A 25 -14.81 -10.25 -24.60
C PRO A 25 -13.76 -10.57 -23.51
N LEU A 26 -14.15 -10.53 -22.24
CA LEU A 26 -13.28 -10.89 -21.12
C LEU A 26 -12.81 -12.35 -21.24
N SER A 27 -11.49 -12.53 -21.21
CA SER A 27 -10.84 -13.84 -21.26
C SER A 27 -11.06 -14.64 -19.98
N GLY A 28 -10.67 -15.92 -20.00
CA GLY A 28 -10.67 -16.75 -18.78
C GLY A 28 -9.77 -16.21 -17.68
N GLN A 29 -8.61 -15.65 -18.05
CA GLN A 29 -7.68 -15.03 -17.12
C GLN A 29 -8.29 -13.78 -16.46
N ASP A 30 -9.03 -12.96 -17.24
CA ASP A 30 -9.67 -11.75 -16.70
C ASP A 30 -10.76 -12.11 -15.70
N ARG A 31 -11.56 -13.14 -15.99
CA ARG A 31 -12.60 -13.64 -15.08
C ARG A 31 -12.00 -14.17 -13.78
N PHE A 32 -10.89 -14.89 -13.87
CA PHE A 32 -10.14 -15.33 -12.69
C PHE A 32 -9.64 -14.16 -11.85
N MET A 33 -9.04 -13.15 -12.49
CA MET A 33 -8.56 -11.96 -11.78
C MET A 33 -9.71 -11.13 -11.18
N ILE A 34 -10.87 -11.02 -11.86
CA ILE A 34 -12.08 -10.40 -11.30
C ILE A 34 -12.51 -11.13 -10.03
N GLN A 35 -12.59 -12.46 -10.05
CA GLN A 35 -12.95 -13.24 -8.87
C GLN A 35 -11.98 -12.97 -7.71
N LYS A 36 -10.67 -13.03 -7.98
CA LYS A 36 -9.63 -12.77 -6.97
C LYS A 36 -9.68 -11.35 -6.41
N THR A 37 -10.03 -10.38 -7.26
CA THR A 37 -10.21 -8.97 -6.87
C THR A 37 -11.40 -8.82 -5.92
N GLU A 38 -12.55 -9.42 -6.23
CA GLU A 38 -13.75 -9.37 -5.38
C GLU A 38 -13.53 -10.10 -4.04
N GLU A 39 -12.79 -11.22 -4.05
CA GLU A 39 -12.34 -11.91 -2.83
C GLU A 39 -11.45 -11.00 -1.96
N ALA A 40 -10.48 -10.31 -2.58
CA ALA A 40 -9.58 -9.39 -1.89
C ALA A 40 -10.30 -8.19 -1.27
N ILE A 41 -11.30 -7.62 -1.96
CA ILE A 41 -12.15 -6.55 -1.41
C ILE A 41 -12.91 -7.06 -0.18
N ARG A 42 -13.66 -8.16 -0.33
CA ARG A 42 -14.48 -8.73 0.76
C ARG A 42 -13.66 -9.04 2.00
N ASP A 43 -12.50 -9.67 1.82
CA ASP A 43 -11.66 -10.10 2.94
C ASP A 43 -10.85 -8.93 3.51
N GLY A 44 -10.38 -8.04 2.64
CA GLY A 44 -9.69 -6.81 3.01
C GLY A 44 -10.55 -5.87 3.84
N SER A 45 -11.82 -5.66 3.48
CA SER A 45 -12.73 -4.79 4.23
C SER A 45 -12.98 -5.32 5.66
N GLN A 46 -12.95 -6.64 5.87
CA GLN A 46 -13.01 -7.23 7.21
C GLN A 46 -11.73 -6.94 8.00
N LEU A 47 -10.56 -7.09 7.37
CA LEU A 47 -9.27 -6.84 8.02
C LEU A 47 -9.05 -5.36 8.35
N GLU A 48 -9.46 -4.46 7.46
CA GLU A 48 -9.42 -3.01 7.65
C GLU A 48 -10.30 -2.59 8.84
N ARG A 49 -11.56 -3.07 8.86
CA ARG A 49 -12.50 -2.78 9.96
C ARG A 49 -11.97 -3.30 11.29
N TRP A 50 -11.50 -4.54 11.31
CA TRP A 50 -10.88 -5.14 12.49
C TRP A 50 -9.70 -4.29 13.00
N TRP A 51 -8.85 -3.78 12.10
CA TRP A 51 -7.74 -2.91 12.49
C TRP A 51 -8.26 -1.62 13.13
N ARG A 52 -9.22 -0.93 12.51
CA ARG A 52 -9.75 0.33 13.06
C ARG A 52 -10.42 0.16 14.41
N GLU A 53 -11.16 -0.92 14.60
CA GLU A 53 -11.84 -1.23 15.86
C GLU A 53 -10.86 -1.54 16.99
N ARG A 54 -9.67 -2.08 16.66
CA ARG A 54 -8.73 -2.61 17.66
C ARG A 54 -7.41 -1.87 17.76
N GLU A 55 -7.15 -0.86 16.94
CA GLU A 55 -5.85 -0.16 16.92
C GLU A 55 -5.38 0.26 18.32
N GLY A 56 -6.30 0.69 19.19
CA GLY A 56 -6.00 1.10 20.58
C GLY A 56 -5.65 -0.05 21.53
N ASP A 57 -6.07 -1.27 21.22
CA ASP A 57 -5.95 -2.45 22.11
C ASP A 57 -4.80 -3.39 21.70
N LEU A 58 -4.16 -3.14 20.56
CA LEU A 58 -3.10 -3.99 20.05
C LEU A 58 -1.81 -3.85 20.86
N ALA A 59 -1.22 -4.98 21.23
CA ALA A 59 0.10 -5.03 21.84
C ALA A 59 1.17 -4.71 20.78
N LEU A 60 1.67 -3.48 20.81
CA LEU A 60 2.69 -2.99 19.89
C LEU A 60 4.09 -3.25 20.44
N PHE A 61 5.00 -3.66 19.56
CA PHE A 61 6.44 -3.72 19.84
C PHE A 61 7.21 -2.81 18.89
N PRO A 62 8.28 -2.13 19.33
CA PRO A 62 9.04 -1.23 18.47
C PRO A 62 9.75 -2.00 17.36
N LEU A 63 9.82 -1.41 16.16
CA LEU A 63 10.61 -1.92 15.04
C LEU A 63 11.84 -1.04 14.84
N ASP A 64 13.02 -1.65 14.85
CA ASP A 64 14.27 -0.97 14.50
C ASP A 64 14.47 -1.01 12.98
N LEU A 65 14.43 0.16 12.35
CA LEU A 65 14.64 0.31 10.92
C LEU A 65 16.12 0.33 10.52
N LYS A 66 17.06 0.29 11.48
CA LYS A 66 18.52 0.16 11.28
C LYS A 66 19.14 1.21 10.35
N LYS A 67 18.47 2.34 10.19
CA LYS A 67 18.90 3.45 9.33
C LYS A 67 18.32 4.74 9.88
N GLN A 68 19.09 5.82 9.76
CA GLN A 68 18.57 7.18 9.96
C GLN A 68 17.89 7.66 8.68
N TYR A 69 16.67 8.17 8.84
CA TYR A 69 15.86 8.71 7.77
C TYR A 69 15.74 10.21 7.90
N ARG A 70 15.37 10.88 6.80
CA ARG A 70 15.26 12.33 6.81
C ARG A 70 14.07 12.77 7.65
N LEU A 71 12.91 12.15 7.42
CA LEU A 71 11.71 12.46 8.18
C LEU A 71 11.69 11.69 9.51
N PRO A 72 11.40 12.37 10.63
CA PRO A 72 11.18 11.71 11.91
C PRO A 72 10.05 10.69 11.81
N ASN A 73 10.29 9.50 12.36
CA ASN A 73 9.29 8.43 12.33
C ASN A 73 9.33 7.54 13.56
N LYS A 74 8.21 6.87 13.81
CA LYS A 74 8.06 5.82 14.81
C LYS A 74 7.38 4.63 14.17
N ALA A 75 8.07 3.49 14.14
CA ALA A 75 7.56 2.24 13.60
C ALA A 75 7.34 1.21 14.72
N ALA A 76 6.20 0.53 14.69
CA ALA A 76 5.87 -0.54 15.60
C ALA A 76 5.21 -1.70 14.85
N GLY A 77 5.52 -2.92 15.26
CA GLY A 77 4.90 -4.15 14.79
C GLY A 77 3.87 -4.64 15.79
N PHE A 78 3.00 -5.55 15.34
CA PHE A 78 2.07 -6.27 16.20
C PHE A 78 1.80 -7.66 15.65
N PHE A 79 1.47 -8.57 16.56
CA PHE A 79 0.91 -9.88 16.26
C PHE A 79 -0.44 -10.00 16.93
N SER A 80 -1.41 -10.62 16.25
CA SER A 80 -2.75 -10.81 16.79
C SER A 80 -3.45 -11.99 16.13
N SER A 81 -4.75 -12.09 16.31
CA SER A 81 -5.62 -13.00 15.58
C SER A 81 -6.96 -12.33 15.33
N LEU A 82 -7.58 -12.66 14.19
CA LEU A 82 -8.94 -12.24 13.86
C LEU A 82 -9.71 -13.39 13.21
N SER A 83 -11.03 -13.26 13.14
CA SER A 83 -11.86 -14.13 12.31
C SER A 83 -12.15 -13.44 10.97
N ILE A 84 -11.78 -14.06 9.85
CA ILE A 84 -12.17 -13.64 8.49
C ILE A 84 -13.00 -14.77 7.88
N ASN A 85 -14.20 -14.44 7.38
CA ASN A 85 -15.12 -15.42 6.80
C ASN A 85 -15.39 -16.62 7.73
N GLY A 86 -15.53 -16.36 9.03
CA GLY A 86 -15.80 -17.38 10.05
C GLY A 86 -14.59 -18.25 10.45
N SER A 87 -13.41 -18.00 9.88
CA SER A 87 -12.18 -18.75 10.20
C SER A 87 -11.20 -17.88 10.98
N SER A 88 -10.73 -18.38 12.12
CA SER A 88 -9.68 -17.73 12.90
C SER A 88 -8.35 -17.77 12.13
N ARG A 89 -7.67 -16.62 12.03
CA ARG A 89 -6.39 -16.46 11.35
C ARG A 89 -5.45 -15.64 12.22
N THR A 90 -4.18 -16.01 12.21
CA THR A 90 -3.11 -15.20 12.82
C THR A 90 -2.89 -13.93 12.00
N VAL A 91 -2.49 -12.85 12.67
CA VAL A 91 -2.22 -11.55 12.03
C VAL A 91 -0.82 -11.11 12.38
N MET A 92 -0.13 -10.55 11.38
CA MET A 92 1.00 -9.66 11.61
C MET A 92 0.74 -8.35 10.90
N GLY A 93 1.25 -7.27 11.46
CA GLY A 93 1.19 -5.98 10.81
C GLY A 93 2.12 -4.97 11.45
N CYS A 94 2.22 -3.81 10.83
CA CYS A 94 2.97 -2.69 11.35
C CYS A 94 2.18 -1.39 11.24
N ARG A 95 2.43 -0.50 12.20
CA ARG A 95 2.00 0.88 12.21
C ARG A 95 3.24 1.76 12.21
N GLN A 96 3.27 2.72 11.30
CA GLN A 96 4.33 3.70 11.22
C GLN A 96 3.74 5.10 11.15
N VAL A 97 4.23 5.98 12.01
CA VAL A 97 3.86 7.41 12.01
C VAL A 97 5.07 8.21 11.56
N VAL A 98 4.88 9.09 10.60
CA VAL A 98 5.89 9.98 10.02
C VAL A 98 5.46 11.43 10.20
N GLU A 99 6.35 12.27 10.69
CA GLU A 99 6.17 13.73 10.70
C GLU A 99 6.49 14.24 9.29
N PHE A 100 5.48 14.56 8.49
CA PHE A 100 5.64 14.68 7.04
C PHE A 100 5.87 16.10 6.55
N GLY A 101 5.12 17.07 7.07
CA GLY A 101 5.22 18.45 6.59
C GLY A 101 4.14 19.36 7.13
N ARG A 102 3.85 20.45 6.42
CA ARG A 102 2.85 21.46 6.79
C ARG A 102 2.12 22.00 5.55
N ILE A 103 0.86 22.38 5.69
CA ILE A 103 0.11 23.15 4.69
C ILE A 103 -0.07 24.60 5.16
N PRO A 104 0.49 25.60 4.46
CA PRO A 104 0.23 26.99 4.80
C PRO A 104 -1.20 27.43 4.42
N GLY A 105 -1.70 28.44 5.12
CA GLY A 105 -2.94 29.15 4.76
C GLY A 105 -4.23 28.59 5.36
N ALA A 106 -5.32 29.32 5.15
CA ALA A 106 -6.64 29.04 5.73
C ALA A 106 -7.37 27.84 5.10
N LYS A 107 -6.91 27.36 3.93
CA LYS A 107 -7.51 26.25 3.17
C LYS A 107 -6.79 24.91 3.37
N ALA A 108 -6.12 24.73 4.51
CA ALA A 108 -5.29 23.54 4.76
C ALA A 108 -6.07 22.22 4.62
N SER A 109 -7.30 22.15 5.15
CA SER A 109 -8.15 20.95 5.05
C SER A 109 -8.54 20.61 3.61
N GLU A 110 -8.95 21.60 2.81
CA GLU A 110 -9.32 21.41 1.39
C GLU A 110 -8.11 20.91 0.59
N ARG A 111 -6.96 21.57 0.76
CA ARG A 111 -5.71 21.18 0.10
C ARG A 111 -5.24 19.78 0.49
N LEU A 112 -5.41 19.39 1.76
CA LEU A 112 -5.06 18.04 2.17
C LEU A 112 -5.93 16.99 1.46
N ARG A 113 -7.24 17.22 1.38
CA ARG A 113 -8.16 16.32 0.66
C ARG A 113 -7.78 16.20 -0.80
N ASP A 114 -7.54 17.33 -1.47
CA ASP A 114 -7.16 17.34 -2.89
C ASP A 114 -5.85 16.60 -3.13
N PHE A 115 -4.85 16.83 -2.28
CA PHE A 115 -3.58 16.13 -2.41
C PHE A 115 -3.75 14.62 -2.22
N VAL A 116 -4.39 14.19 -1.13
CA VAL A 116 -4.44 12.76 -0.79
C VAL A 116 -5.29 11.98 -1.81
N LEU A 117 -6.43 12.54 -2.24
CA LEU A 117 -7.35 11.84 -3.14
C LEU A 117 -6.95 11.96 -4.62
N GLY A 118 -6.36 13.08 -5.04
CA GLY A 118 -6.02 13.33 -6.44
C GLY A 118 -4.53 13.14 -6.77
N GLU A 119 -3.63 13.58 -5.91
CA GLU A 119 -2.23 13.80 -6.29
C GLU A 119 -1.25 12.79 -5.67
N PHE A 120 -1.50 12.29 -4.46
CA PHE A 120 -0.54 11.51 -3.68
C PHE A 120 0.00 10.32 -4.48
N MET A 121 -0.88 9.44 -4.97
CA MET A 121 -0.47 8.25 -5.70
C MET A 121 0.10 8.60 -7.08
N GLN A 122 -0.39 9.66 -7.73
CA GLN A 122 0.15 10.13 -9.01
C GLN A 122 1.60 10.63 -8.85
N ARG A 123 1.93 11.17 -7.68
CA ARG A 123 3.22 11.78 -7.35
C ARG A 123 4.15 10.88 -6.55
N ALA A 124 3.72 9.66 -6.24
CA ALA A 124 4.46 8.72 -5.41
C ALA A 124 5.69 8.11 -6.12
N HIS A 125 6.21 8.70 -7.20
CA HIS A 125 7.37 8.21 -7.96
C HIS A 125 8.35 9.34 -8.27
N TRP A 126 9.63 8.98 -8.47
CA TRP A 126 10.68 9.91 -8.87
C TRP A 126 11.84 9.15 -9.52
N THR A 127 12.85 9.88 -9.97
CA THR A 127 14.12 9.33 -10.45
C THR A 127 15.23 9.76 -9.50
N HIS A 128 16.03 8.81 -9.03
CA HIS A 128 17.22 9.04 -8.22
C HIS A 128 18.35 9.66 -9.07
N GLU A 129 19.37 10.21 -8.41
CA GLU A 129 20.52 10.84 -9.10
C GLU A 129 21.28 9.88 -10.03
N ASP A 130 21.26 8.58 -9.71
CA ASP A 130 21.86 7.51 -10.51
C ASP A 130 20.98 7.05 -11.70
N GLY A 131 19.86 7.72 -11.95
CA GLY A 131 18.90 7.39 -13.01
C GLY A 131 17.94 6.25 -12.67
N THR A 132 18.05 5.62 -11.49
CA THR A 132 17.12 4.56 -11.08
C THR A 132 15.77 5.14 -10.65
N LEU A 133 14.69 4.41 -10.90
CA LEU A 133 13.36 4.81 -10.43
C LEU A 133 13.24 4.62 -8.92
N GLY A 134 12.51 5.53 -8.28
CA GLY A 134 12.13 5.48 -6.88
C GLY A 134 10.61 5.60 -6.71
N GLY A 135 10.15 5.24 -5.51
CA GLY A 135 8.73 5.26 -5.17
C GLY A 135 7.93 4.15 -5.87
N PHE A 136 6.68 4.46 -6.20
CA PHE A 136 5.69 3.54 -6.76
C PHE A 136 5.12 4.05 -8.08
N THR A 137 5.09 3.18 -9.08
CA THR A 137 4.30 3.41 -10.30
C THR A 137 3.12 2.44 -10.38
N PHE A 138 2.10 2.80 -11.13
CA PHE A 138 0.84 2.06 -11.18
C PHE A 138 0.43 1.79 -12.63
N GLU A 139 -0.11 0.60 -12.86
CA GLU A 139 -0.77 0.24 -14.12
C GLU A 139 -2.20 -0.22 -13.82
N LYS A 140 -3.17 0.30 -14.56
CA LYS A 140 -4.58 -0.11 -14.53
C LYS A 140 -4.80 -1.27 -15.49
N SER A 141 -5.62 -2.24 -15.09
CA SER A 141 -5.92 -3.42 -15.91
C SER A 141 -7.42 -3.64 -16.06
N LEU A 142 -8.08 -4.11 -15.01
CA LEU A 142 -9.50 -4.43 -14.97
C LEU A 142 -10.26 -3.42 -14.12
N TYR A 143 -11.56 -3.28 -14.38
CA TYR A 143 -12.44 -2.47 -13.54
C TYR A 143 -13.82 -3.09 -13.40
N LYS A 144 -14.53 -2.60 -12.37
CA LYS A 144 -15.98 -2.68 -12.27
C LYS A 144 -16.53 -1.26 -12.18
N THR A 145 -17.45 -0.89 -13.05
CA THR A 145 -18.13 0.41 -12.99
C THR A 145 -19.05 0.49 -11.77
N ALA A 146 -19.44 1.70 -11.37
CA ALA A 146 -20.43 1.89 -10.31
C ALA A 146 -21.78 1.22 -10.64
N ALA A 147 -22.11 1.08 -11.92
CA ALA A 147 -23.28 0.34 -12.41
C ALA A 147 -23.12 -1.19 -12.39
N GLY A 148 -21.95 -1.70 -11.98
CA GLY A 148 -21.68 -3.14 -11.84
C GLY A 148 -21.18 -3.84 -13.11
N GLN A 149 -20.81 -3.09 -14.16
CA GLN A 149 -20.27 -3.66 -15.38
C GLN A 149 -18.76 -3.89 -15.27
N TYR A 150 -18.29 -5.05 -15.73
CA TYR A 150 -16.86 -5.37 -15.77
C TYR A 150 -16.25 -5.01 -17.11
N GLY A 151 -15.00 -4.54 -17.10
CA GLY A 151 -14.27 -4.20 -18.32
C GLY A 151 -12.76 -4.16 -18.13
N GLN A 152 -12.07 -3.78 -19.20
CA GLN A 152 -10.62 -3.58 -19.21
C GLN A 152 -10.30 -2.16 -19.66
N PHE A 153 -9.21 -1.61 -19.13
CA PHE A 153 -8.65 -0.38 -19.66
C PHE A 153 -7.97 -0.66 -21.01
N PRO A 154 -8.24 0.17 -22.04
CA PRO A 154 -7.49 0.12 -23.27
C PRO A 154 -6.04 0.54 -22.99
N ALA A 155 -5.10 0.09 -23.83
CA ALA A 155 -3.66 0.15 -23.56
C ALA A 155 -3.17 1.58 -23.23
N GLU A 156 -3.68 2.57 -23.95
CA GLU A 156 -3.40 3.99 -23.81
C GLU A 156 -3.89 4.61 -22.49
N GLN A 157 -4.81 3.95 -21.78
CA GLN A 157 -5.33 4.40 -20.50
C GLN A 157 -4.77 3.60 -19.32
N ARG A 158 -3.89 2.61 -19.55
CA ARG A 158 -3.37 1.76 -18.46
C ARG A 158 -2.38 2.47 -17.57
N ASP A 159 -1.64 3.44 -18.09
CA ASP A 159 -0.58 4.09 -17.32
C ASP A 159 -1.13 4.98 -16.19
N GLY A 160 -0.42 4.98 -15.06
CA GLY A 160 -0.72 5.76 -13.85
C GLY A 160 -1.86 5.20 -12.99
N PRO A 161 -2.02 5.75 -11.76
CA PRO A 161 -3.11 5.37 -10.88
C PRO A 161 -4.44 6.01 -11.29
N LEU A 162 -5.54 5.50 -10.73
CA LEU A 162 -6.85 6.17 -10.74
C LEU A 162 -6.87 7.34 -9.72
N ASP A 163 -7.66 8.37 -10.01
CA ASP A 163 -8.07 9.38 -9.02
C ASP A 163 -9.06 8.75 -8.02
N TRP A 164 -8.79 8.87 -6.72
CA TRP A 164 -9.64 8.24 -5.70
C TRP A 164 -11.05 8.81 -5.65
N ARG A 165 -11.26 10.02 -6.17
CA ARG A 165 -12.57 10.68 -6.25
C ARG A 165 -13.51 10.02 -7.27
N ASP A 166 -12.96 9.21 -8.19
CA ASP A 166 -13.76 8.46 -9.17
C ASP A 166 -14.32 7.14 -8.62
N LEU A 167 -13.80 6.68 -7.48
CA LEU A 167 -14.30 5.48 -6.80
C LEU A 167 -15.68 5.77 -6.15
N GLY A 168 -16.62 4.86 -6.37
CA GLY A 168 -18.03 5.01 -5.98
C GLY A 168 -18.85 5.90 -6.92
N ARG A 169 -18.20 6.70 -7.77
CA ARG A 169 -18.86 7.55 -8.78
C ARG A 169 -18.86 6.90 -10.15
N GLN A 170 -17.68 6.61 -10.67
CA GLN A 170 -17.48 5.99 -11.99
C GLN A 170 -17.18 4.50 -11.84
N TYR A 171 -16.33 4.16 -10.87
CA TYR A 171 -15.85 2.80 -10.65
C TYR A 171 -16.24 2.30 -9.26
N ALA A 172 -16.78 1.09 -9.16
CA ALA A 172 -16.87 0.38 -7.90
C ALA A 172 -15.46 -0.03 -7.42
N TRP A 173 -14.61 -0.49 -8.35
CA TRP A 173 -13.20 -0.76 -8.10
C TRP A 173 -12.38 -0.76 -9.39
N VAL A 174 -11.06 -0.61 -9.23
CA VAL A 174 -10.07 -0.79 -10.30
C VAL A 174 -8.95 -1.72 -9.81
N LEU A 175 -8.54 -2.67 -10.65
CA LEU A 175 -7.37 -3.52 -10.39
C LEU A 175 -6.10 -2.81 -10.87
N HIS A 176 -5.25 -2.44 -9.91
CA HIS A 176 -3.93 -1.88 -10.17
C HIS A 176 -2.83 -2.92 -10.01
N THR A 177 -1.82 -2.84 -10.87
CA THR A 177 -0.47 -3.34 -10.58
C THR A 177 0.33 -2.20 -9.98
N VAL A 178 0.77 -2.32 -8.73
CA VAL A 178 1.74 -1.39 -8.13
C VAL A 178 3.15 -1.95 -8.31
N HIS A 179 4.04 -1.16 -8.91
CA HIS A 179 5.46 -1.46 -8.98
C HIS A 179 6.21 -0.73 -7.89
N ILE A 180 6.99 -1.45 -7.09
CA ILE A 180 7.73 -0.92 -5.95
C ILE A 180 9.20 -0.83 -6.35
N HIS A 181 9.69 0.38 -6.59
CA HIS A 181 11.04 0.57 -7.15
C HIS A 181 12.14 0.60 -6.09
N ASP A 182 11.83 0.98 -4.85
CA ASP A 182 12.78 1.10 -3.74
C ASP A 182 12.81 -0.12 -2.81
N PHE A 183 12.40 -1.29 -3.30
CA PHE A 183 12.57 -2.53 -2.55
C PHE A 183 14.02 -2.99 -2.62
N VAL A 184 14.76 -2.78 -1.54
CA VAL A 184 16.17 -3.18 -1.44
C VAL A 184 16.32 -4.26 -0.37
N ALA A 185 16.73 -5.44 -0.81
CA ALA A 185 17.06 -6.53 0.10
C ALA A 185 18.57 -6.54 0.38
N THR A 186 18.92 -6.74 1.65
CA THR A 186 20.30 -6.98 2.08
C THR A 186 20.41 -8.42 2.58
N MET A 187 21.31 -9.20 2.00
CA MET A 187 21.65 -10.56 2.41
C MET A 187 23.15 -10.61 2.71
N GLY A 188 23.52 -10.46 3.99
CA GLY A 188 24.92 -10.34 4.40
C GLY A 188 25.59 -9.12 3.76
N PRO A 189 26.74 -9.29 3.06
CA PRO A 189 27.42 -8.18 2.38
C PRO A 189 26.74 -7.76 1.06
N PHE A 190 25.76 -8.53 0.56
CA PHE A 190 25.12 -8.27 -0.72
C PHE A 190 23.88 -7.39 -0.53
N LYS A 191 23.81 -6.28 -1.27
CA LYS A 191 22.65 -5.40 -1.33
C LYS A 191 22.12 -5.40 -2.77
N LYS A 192 20.86 -5.76 -2.97
CA LYS A 192 20.25 -5.83 -4.30
C LYS A 192 18.88 -5.16 -4.31
N ARG A 193 18.65 -4.29 -5.30
CA ARG A 193 17.32 -3.77 -5.63
C ARG A 193 16.53 -4.90 -6.31
N ILE A 194 15.39 -5.26 -5.74
CA ILE A 194 14.52 -6.31 -6.26
C ILE A 194 13.36 -5.63 -6.96
N ARG A 195 13.07 -6.08 -8.17
CA ARG A 195 11.83 -5.68 -8.85
C ARG A 195 10.69 -6.35 -8.11
N GLU A 196 9.87 -5.55 -7.45
CA GLU A 196 8.73 -6.04 -6.67
C GLU A 196 7.45 -5.39 -7.21
N ALA A 197 6.37 -6.17 -7.31
CA ALA A 197 5.07 -5.65 -7.72
C ALA A 197 3.94 -6.43 -7.05
N ALA A 198 2.79 -5.77 -6.91
CA ALA A 198 1.59 -6.38 -6.34
C ALA A 198 0.36 -6.00 -7.15
N TYR A 199 -0.62 -6.89 -7.20
CA TYR A 199 -1.98 -6.52 -7.57
C TYR A 199 -2.70 -5.96 -6.34
N VAL A 200 -3.28 -4.78 -6.47
CA VAL A 200 -4.00 -4.06 -5.41
C VAL A 200 -5.27 -3.44 -5.93
N VAL A 201 -6.24 -3.21 -5.03
CA VAL A 201 -7.61 -2.85 -5.45
C VAL A 201 -8.14 -1.63 -4.69
N PRO A 202 -7.95 -0.39 -5.20
CA PRO A 202 -8.65 0.75 -4.65
C PRO A 202 -10.17 0.55 -4.69
N HIS A 203 -10.82 0.81 -3.56
CA HIS A 203 -12.24 0.63 -3.36
C HIS A 203 -12.78 1.69 -2.37
N PRO A 204 -14.02 2.19 -2.52
CA PRO A 204 -14.59 3.23 -1.67
C PRO A 204 -14.51 2.95 -0.16
N ASP A 205 -14.68 1.70 0.26
CA ASP A 205 -14.62 1.30 1.68
C ASP A 205 -13.28 1.61 2.36
N PHE A 206 -12.21 1.83 1.59
CA PHE A 206 -10.88 2.15 2.10
C PHE A 206 -10.56 3.65 2.03
N ILE A 207 -11.56 4.48 1.70
CA ILE A 207 -11.46 5.94 1.69
C ILE A 207 -12.18 6.48 2.92
N HIS A 208 -11.46 7.22 3.75
CA HIS A 208 -12.05 7.86 4.92
C HIS A 208 -11.66 9.32 4.97
N VAL A 209 -12.65 10.21 5.04
CA VAL A 209 -12.47 11.63 5.30
C VAL A 209 -13.20 11.93 6.59
N VAL A 210 -12.45 12.08 7.67
CA VAL A 210 -13.01 12.21 9.03
C VAL A 210 -12.62 13.57 9.58
N GLU A 211 -13.62 14.42 9.83
CA GLU A 211 -13.42 15.68 10.54
C GLU A 211 -13.23 15.43 12.03
N ASN A 212 -12.28 16.15 12.64
CA ASN A 212 -11.97 16.09 14.06
C ASN A 212 -11.87 14.66 14.62
N PRO A 213 -11.04 13.78 14.04
CA PRO A 213 -10.97 12.36 14.44
C PRO A 213 -10.47 12.18 15.88
N SER A 214 -9.76 13.18 16.42
CA SER A 214 -9.41 13.28 17.84
C SER A 214 -9.17 14.75 18.21
N PRO A 215 -9.00 15.09 19.51
CA PRO A 215 -8.65 16.45 19.94
C PRO A 215 -7.36 17.01 19.33
N ASP A 216 -6.46 16.14 18.87
CA ASP A 216 -5.15 16.53 18.33
C ASP A 216 -5.17 16.83 16.81
N TYR A 217 -6.25 16.47 16.12
CA TYR A 217 -6.33 16.54 14.66
C TYR A 217 -7.64 17.17 14.20
N LEU A 218 -7.53 18.07 13.23
CA LEU A 218 -8.68 18.70 12.56
C LEU A 218 -9.29 17.79 11.49
N LEU A 219 -8.46 16.98 10.83
CA LEU A 219 -8.86 16.18 9.67
C LEU A 219 -7.99 14.93 9.54
N GLU A 220 -8.60 13.77 9.29
CA GLU A 220 -7.95 12.60 8.70
C GLU A 220 -8.45 12.40 7.28
N VAL A 221 -7.54 12.35 6.31
CA VAL A 221 -7.81 11.86 4.96
C VAL A 221 -7.02 10.57 4.76
N SER A 222 -7.73 9.45 4.66
CA SER A 222 -7.16 8.12 4.56
C SER A 222 -7.56 7.48 3.23
N ILE A 223 -6.58 6.90 2.56
CA ILE A 223 -6.79 5.99 1.42
C ILE A 223 -6.12 4.65 1.70
N GLY A 224 -6.58 3.60 1.06
CA GLY A 224 -6.00 2.28 1.22
C GLY A 224 -6.51 1.27 0.23
N TYR A 225 -5.87 0.11 0.22
CA TYR A 225 -6.24 -0.97 -0.70
C TYR A 225 -5.90 -2.32 -0.08
N PRO A 226 -6.70 -3.36 -0.37
CA PRO A 226 -6.29 -4.74 -0.19
C PRO A 226 -5.35 -5.19 -1.31
N PHE A 227 -4.55 -6.19 -0.98
CA PHE A 227 -3.74 -6.94 -1.93
C PHE A 227 -4.52 -8.12 -2.49
N VAL A 228 -4.36 -8.39 -3.78
CA VAL A 228 -4.87 -9.61 -4.40
C VAL A 228 -3.85 -10.72 -4.21
N ASP A 229 -4.30 -11.90 -3.78
CA ASP A 229 -3.47 -13.10 -3.56
C ASP A 229 -3.10 -13.78 -4.89
N VAL A 230 -2.47 -13.01 -5.77
CA VAL A 230 -1.89 -13.44 -7.04
C VAL A 230 -0.61 -12.63 -7.25
N PRO A 231 0.56 -13.27 -7.47
CA PRO A 231 1.79 -12.54 -7.75
C PRO A 231 1.81 -12.07 -9.22
N PRO A 232 2.14 -10.79 -9.51
CA PRO A 232 2.27 -10.31 -10.89
C PRO A 232 3.37 -11.01 -11.68
N PHE A 233 4.41 -11.51 -11.01
CA PHE A 233 5.44 -12.34 -11.59
C PHE A 233 5.95 -13.37 -10.58
N PRO A 234 6.44 -14.53 -11.03
CA PRO A 234 7.02 -15.53 -10.15
C PRO A 234 8.22 -14.99 -9.36
N ASN A 235 8.27 -15.29 -8.06
CA ASN A 235 9.42 -14.99 -7.20
C ASN A 235 9.62 -16.11 -6.16
N ILE A 236 10.80 -16.12 -5.53
CA ILE A 236 11.23 -17.14 -4.55
C ILE A 236 10.80 -16.82 -3.11
N PHE A 237 10.11 -15.71 -2.85
CA PHE A 237 9.73 -15.33 -1.50
C PHE A 237 8.48 -16.07 -1.07
N GLY A 238 8.43 -16.60 0.15
CA GLY A 238 7.25 -17.29 0.68
C GLY A 238 6.21 -16.34 1.29
N PHE A 239 6.62 -15.11 1.56
CA PHE A 239 5.76 -14.04 2.07
C PHE A 239 6.16 -12.72 1.41
N GLY A 240 5.20 -12.07 0.77
CA GLY A 240 5.44 -10.87 -0.01
C GLY A 240 4.27 -10.51 -0.90
N PRO A 241 4.39 -9.40 -1.66
CA PRO A 241 3.41 -8.97 -2.65
C PRO A 241 2.84 -10.12 -3.50
N GLY A 242 1.51 -10.27 -3.46
CA GLY A 242 0.78 -11.29 -4.20
C GLY A 242 0.83 -12.71 -3.62
N LYS A 243 1.39 -12.90 -2.41
CA LYS A 243 1.37 -14.16 -1.66
C LYS A 243 0.78 -14.01 -0.25
N PHE A 244 0.11 -12.87 0.00
CA PHE A 244 -0.63 -12.65 1.24
C PHE A 244 -2.03 -13.25 1.07
N GLY A 245 -2.45 -14.12 1.99
CA GLY A 245 -3.82 -14.64 1.93
C GLY A 245 -4.86 -13.52 1.97
N VAL A 246 -4.74 -12.60 2.92
CA VAL A 246 -5.44 -11.32 2.99
C VAL A 246 -4.42 -10.29 3.46
N ALA A 247 -4.31 -9.14 2.80
CA ALA A 247 -3.53 -8.03 3.31
C ALA A 247 -4.15 -6.70 2.92
N VAL A 248 -3.95 -5.69 3.77
CA VAL A 248 -4.38 -4.31 3.52
C VAL A 248 -3.23 -3.36 3.77
N LYS A 249 -3.23 -2.25 3.03
CA LYS A 249 -2.32 -1.13 3.25
C LYS A 249 -3.08 0.18 3.25
N LEU A 250 -2.89 0.95 4.31
CA LEU A 250 -3.61 2.19 4.58
C LEU A 250 -2.61 3.34 4.75
N PHE A 251 -2.94 4.50 4.20
CA PHE A 251 -2.22 5.75 4.35
C PHE A 251 -3.18 6.80 4.89
N SER A 252 -3.05 7.16 6.15
CA SER A 252 -3.86 8.19 6.81
C SER A 252 -3.04 9.47 6.99
N PHE A 253 -3.45 10.54 6.33
CA PHE A 253 -2.86 11.86 6.50
C PHE A 253 -3.68 12.67 7.50
N LEU A 254 -3.04 13.05 8.60
CA LEU A 254 -3.67 13.69 9.75
C LEU A 254 -3.21 15.15 9.82
N LEU A 255 -4.16 16.08 9.74
CA LEU A 255 -3.92 17.53 9.86
C LEU A 255 -4.08 17.96 11.31
N THR A 256 -3.07 18.62 11.87
CA THR A 256 -3.14 19.21 13.22
C THR A 256 -3.74 20.63 13.19
N PRO A 257 -4.15 21.19 14.34
CA PRO A 257 -4.54 22.60 14.46
C PRO A 257 -3.47 23.62 14.05
N LYS A 258 -2.19 23.21 13.95
CA LYS A 258 -1.08 24.07 13.49
C LYS A 258 -0.81 23.93 11.99
N ASN A 259 -1.67 23.21 11.30
CA ASN A 259 -1.56 22.76 9.91
C ASN A 259 -0.37 21.84 9.61
N GLU A 260 0.22 21.23 10.63
CA GLU A 260 1.23 20.18 10.45
C GLU A 260 0.53 18.88 10.01
N ILE A 261 1.17 18.11 9.15
CA ILE A 261 0.71 16.81 8.66
C ILE A 261 1.53 15.71 9.31
N ARG A 262 0.83 14.74 9.89
CA ARG A 262 1.39 13.43 10.24
C ARG A 262 0.82 12.37 9.32
N VAL A 263 1.66 11.47 8.83
CA VAL A 263 1.21 10.35 8.01
C VAL A 263 1.30 9.08 8.84
N ARG A 264 0.17 8.42 9.05
CA ARG A 264 0.08 7.09 9.66
C ARG A 264 -0.09 6.06 8.55
N MET A 265 0.90 5.21 8.38
CA MET A 265 0.88 4.08 7.46
C MET A 265 0.65 2.79 8.23
N VAL A 266 -0.28 1.97 7.73
CA VAL A 266 -0.59 0.66 8.32
C VAL A 266 -0.47 -0.38 7.24
N PHE A 267 0.16 -1.50 7.60
CA PHE A 267 0.09 -2.74 6.84
C PHE A 267 -0.35 -3.85 7.78
N ALA A 268 -1.29 -4.68 7.33
CA ALA A 268 -1.70 -5.88 8.06
C ALA A 268 -1.89 -7.02 7.07
N ALA A 269 -1.50 -8.24 7.48
CA ALA A 269 -1.66 -9.45 6.70
C ALA A 269 -2.14 -10.61 7.57
N ALA A 270 -3.02 -11.44 7.01
CA ALA A 270 -3.60 -12.63 7.62
C ALA A 270 -3.77 -13.75 6.58
N PRO A 271 -3.27 -14.99 6.83
CA PRO A 271 -2.49 -15.38 8.00
C PRO A 271 -1.11 -14.71 8.05
N ARG A 272 -0.42 -14.86 9.18
CA ARG A 272 1.04 -14.62 9.26
C ARG A 272 1.79 -15.47 8.22
N ALA A 273 3.03 -15.09 7.94
CA ALA A 273 3.87 -15.81 6.99
C ALA A 273 3.96 -17.30 7.34
N GLN A 274 3.64 -18.16 6.37
CA GLN A 274 3.81 -19.61 6.51
C GLN A 274 5.19 -20.08 6.02
N LYS A 275 5.86 -19.26 5.20
CA LYS A 275 7.19 -19.49 4.66
C LYS A 275 7.93 -18.16 4.51
N VAL A 276 9.24 -18.17 4.72
CA VAL A 276 10.12 -17.05 4.34
C VAL A 276 10.53 -17.18 2.87
N LEU A 277 10.93 -18.38 2.45
CA LEU A 277 11.29 -18.70 1.06
C LEU A 277 10.38 -19.81 0.52
N ASP A 278 9.99 -19.68 -0.74
CA ASP A 278 9.14 -20.64 -1.44
C ASP A 278 9.86 -21.23 -2.64
N PHE A 279 10.41 -22.43 -2.42
CA PHE A 279 11.07 -23.25 -3.44
C PHE A 279 10.12 -24.31 -4.02
N GLY A 280 8.81 -24.08 -3.92
CA GLY A 280 7.76 -24.98 -4.37
C GLY A 280 7.28 -25.95 -3.28
N LYS A 281 6.35 -26.85 -3.67
CA LYS A 281 5.67 -27.77 -2.73
C LYS A 281 6.56 -28.85 -2.13
N TYR A 282 7.70 -29.16 -2.75
CA TYR A 282 8.55 -30.30 -2.38
C TYR A 282 9.80 -29.91 -1.59
N LEU A 283 10.12 -28.62 -1.50
CA LEU A 283 11.28 -28.12 -0.78
C LEU A 283 10.80 -27.33 0.44
N PRO A 284 11.15 -27.75 1.67
CA PRO A 284 10.75 -27.03 2.87
C PRO A 284 11.42 -25.66 2.90
N ASP A 285 10.73 -24.68 3.49
CA ASP A 285 11.32 -23.39 3.79
C ASP A 285 12.53 -23.59 4.72
N PRO A 286 13.75 -23.21 4.33
CA PRO A 286 14.93 -23.42 5.16
C PRO A 286 14.87 -22.66 6.50
N VAL A 287 14.04 -21.61 6.59
CA VAL A 287 13.90 -20.83 7.82
C VAL A 287 12.88 -21.46 8.77
N TYR A 288 11.61 -21.49 8.38
CA TYR A 288 10.55 -22.01 9.26
C TYR A 288 10.57 -23.55 9.34
N GLY A 289 10.79 -24.24 8.22
CA GLY A 289 11.00 -25.69 8.23
C GLY A 289 12.26 -26.10 9.00
N GLY A 290 13.34 -25.31 8.90
CA GLY A 290 14.56 -25.53 9.67
C GLY A 290 14.36 -25.37 11.18
N ALA A 291 13.59 -24.36 11.60
CA ALA A 291 13.22 -24.15 13.00
C ALA A 291 12.44 -25.36 13.58
N GLU A 292 11.52 -25.92 12.80
CA GLU A 292 10.77 -27.12 13.18
C GLU A 292 11.64 -28.37 13.30
N VAL A 293 12.60 -28.55 12.37
CA VAL A 293 13.60 -29.63 12.47
C VAL A 293 14.46 -29.45 13.72
N LEU A 294 14.91 -28.23 14.02
CA LEU A 294 15.68 -27.93 15.22
C LEU A 294 14.89 -28.22 16.50
N ARG A 295 13.57 -27.93 16.54
CA ARG A 295 12.72 -28.32 17.67
C ARG A 295 12.76 -29.83 17.89
N TYR A 296 12.62 -30.62 16.83
CA TYR A 296 12.67 -32.08 16.91
C TYR A 296 14.04 -32.58 17.39
N LEU A 297 15.13 -32.09 16.79
CA LEU A 297 16.50 -32.49 17.13
C LEU A 297 16.91 -32.08 18.55
N THR A 298 16.35 -30.98 19.07
CA THR A 298 16.63 -30.48 20.41
C THR A 298 15.60 -30.92 21.46
N LEU A 299 14.72 -31.87 21.14
CA LEU A 299 13.65 -32.37 22.02
C LEU A 299 12.79 -31.24 22.62
N GLY A 300 12.54 -30.18 21.84
CA GLY A 300 11.70 -29.06 22.26
C GLY A 300 12.41 -27.91 22.97
N LEU A 301 13.74 -27.96 23.15
CA LEU A 301 14.49 -26.84 23.75
C LEU A 301 14.44 -25.58 22.87
N VAL A 302 14.48 -25.75 21.55
CA VAL A 302 14.25 -24.66 20.60
C VAL A 302 12.75 -24.51 20.35
N LYS A 303 12.23 -23.30 20.59
CA LYS A 303 10.84 -22.90 20.30
C LYS A 303 10.76 -22.22 18.93
N PRO A 304 10.19 -22.87 17.90
CA PRO A 304 10.07 -22.30 16.55
C PRO A 304 9.32 -20.97 16.53
N GLU A 305 8.39 -20.77 17.45
CA GLU A 305 7.58 -19.57 17.56
C GLU A 305 8.45 -18.32 17.74
N ALA A 306 9.52 -18.40 18.54
CA ALA A 306 10.44 -17.29 18.73
C ALA A 306 11.24 -16.95 17.46
N ILE A 307 11.54 -17.96 16.63
CA ILE A 307 12.20 -17.76 15.34
C ILE A 307 11.22 -17.13 14.35
N HIS A 308 9.99 -17.63 14.30
CA HIS A 308 8.92 -17.10 13.45
C HIS A 308 8.61 -15.63 13.80
N ASP A 309 8.39 -15.33 15.08
CA ASP A 309 8.13 -13.97 15.57
C ASP A 309 9.28 -13.02 15.23
N ARG A 310 10.53 -13.47 15.40
CA ARG A 310 11.71 -12.66 15.03
C ARG A 310 11.79 -12.39 13.54
N MET A 311 11.51 -13.38 12.70
CA MET A 311 11.55 -13.23 11.24
C MET A 311 10.41 -12.39 10.72
N ASP A 312 9.20 -12.59 11.23
CA ASP A 312 8.03 -11.75 10.92
C ASP A 312 8.30 -10.30 11.32
N ALA A 313 8.87 -10.04 12.50
CA ALA A 313 9.26 -8.70 12.92
C ALA A 313 10.30 -8.07 11.97
N GLN A 314 11.26 -8.85 11.45
CA GLN A 314 12.21 -8.36 10.45
C GLN A 314 11.54 -8.01 9.12
N MET A 315 10.58 -8.82 8.66
CA MET A 315 9.80 -8.53 7.45
C MET A 315 8.95 -7.26 7.63
N LEU A 316 8.35 -7.06 8.81
CA LEU A 316 7.64 -5.83 9.15
C LEU A 316 8.56 -4.61 9.18
N ALA A 317 9.77 -4.75 9.75
CA ALA A 317 10.77 -3.69 9.74
C ALA A 317 11.16 -3.33 8.30
N LEU A 318 11.44 -4.31 7.45
CA LEU A 318 11.72 -4.08 6.02
C LEU A 318 10.55 -3.36 5.32
N HIS A 319 9.32 -3.76 5.61
CA HIS A 319 8.13 -3.07 5.08
C HIS A 319 8.08 -1.59 5.50
N CYS A 320 8.36 -1.30 6.78
CA CYS A 320 8.47 0.07 7.29
C CYS A 320 9.65 0.86 6.71
N GLN A 321 10.75 0.19 6.33
CA GLN A 321 11.84 0.85 5.61
C GLN A 321 11.39 1.34 4.23
N VAL A 322 10.63 0.52 3.50
CA VAL A 322 10.06 0.89 2.19
C VAL A 322 9.07 2.05 2.34
N HIS A 323 8.19 2.02 3.35
CA HIS A 323 7.33 3.15 3.71
C HIS A 323 8.12 4.43 3.96
N GLN A 324 9.20 4.33 4.74
CA GLN A 324 9.97 5.51 5.09
C GLN A 324 10.68 6.10 3.87
N THR A 325 11.25 5.26 3.01
CA THR A 325 11.83 5.71 1.73
C THR A 325 10.78 6.36 0.84
N LEU A 326 9.55 5.83 0.83
CA LEU A 326 8.43 6.47 0.13
C LEU A 326 8.16 7.89 0.66
N MET A 327 8.02 8.06 1.98
CA MET A 327 7.72 9.36 2.58
C MET A 327 8.86 10.36 2.42
N ASP A 328 10.12 9.92 2.61
CA ASP A 328 11.30 10.75 2.38
C ASP A 328 11.35 11.23 0.92
N GLY A 329 11.03 10.38 -0.07
CA GLY A 329 10.94 10.80 -1.47
C GLY A 329 9.78 11.76 -1.73
N LEU A 330 8.60 11.43 -1.20
CA LEU A 330 7.37 12.19 -1.40
C LEU A 330 7.45 13.61 -0.85
N GLU A 331 8.17 13.85 0.25
CA GLU A 331 8.33 15.21 0.81
C GLU A 331 8.91 16.19 -0.24
N LYS A 332 9.83 15.74 -1.12
CA LYS A 332 10.35 16.60 -2.20
C LYS A 332 9.24 17.00 -3.17
N VAL A 333 8.40 16.03 -3.53
CA VAL A 333 7.30 16.22 -4.48
C VAL A 333 6.16 17.04 -3.87
N TRP A 334 5.89 16.82 -2.58
CA TRP A 334 4.97 17.60 -1.77
C TRP A 334 5.37 19.07 -1.73
N ASN A 335 6.63 19.37 -1.39
CA ASN A 335 7.10 20.75 -1.31
C ASN A 335 6.96 21.48 -2.65
N ALA A 336 7.27 20.79 -3.75
CA ALA A 336 7.05 21.33 -5.10
C ALA A 336 5.56 21.60 -5.39
N TRP A 337 4.67 20.68 -5.01
CA TRP A 337 3.23 20.84 -5.18
C TRP A 337 2.66 21.99 -4.35
N THR A 338 3.08 22.12 -3.08
CA THR A 338 2.64 23.22 -2.22
C THR A 338 3.18 24.58 -2.68
N GLY A 339 4.39 24.63 -3.25
CA GLY A 339 4.98 25.86 -3.78
C GLY A 339 4.33 26.31 -5.09
N ALA A 340 3.90 25.38 -5.94
CA ALA A 340 3.19 25.68 -7.18
C ALA A 340 1.71 26.07 -6.94
N ASN A 341 1.16 25.75 -5.78
CA ASN A 341 -0.24 26.04 -5.41
C ASN A 341 -0.27 26.76 -4.04
N PRO A 342 0.12 28.04 -3.96
CA PRO A 342 0.31 28.75 -2.69
C PRO A 342 -0.94 28.81 -1.80
#